data_AF-A0A9Q0SFB1-F1
#
_entry.id   AF-A0A9Q0SFB1-F1
#
_cell.length_a   1.000
_cell.length_b   1.000
_cell.length_c   1.000
_cell.angle_alpha   90.00
_cell.angle_beta   90.00
_cell.angle_gamma   90.00
#
_symmetry.space_group_name_H-M   'P 1'
#
loop_
_entity.id
_entity.type
_entity.pdbx_description
1 polymer ?
#
loop_
_entity_poly.entity_id
_entity_poly.type
_entity_poly.pdbx_seq_one_letter_code
_entity_poly.pdbx_strand_id
1 'polypeptide(L)'
;MLWILRFSGFFSAAVVMIILSPSIQSFPPAEAIRSSNLDGHLRFPVLLSPPDYLPQLSFRRSTAFRNADECRFSDRQTRGKTDVCDPSLVHIAITLDVEYLRGSIAAVHSILLNSLCPENVFFHFLVSETNLESLVRSTFPQLKFKVYYFDPEIVRSLISTSVRQALEQPLNYARNYLADLLETCVKRVIYLDSDLVVVDDIEKLWATDLGSRTIGAPEYCHANFTKYFTSGFWSDRRFSGNISGAEALLLSTLE
;
A
#
# COMPACT_ATOMS: atom_id res chain seq x y z
N MET A 1 42.10 46.35 6.61
CA MET A 1 40.68 46.52 6.20
C MET A 1 40.48 46.11 4.75
N LEU A 2 40.56 44.81 4.41
CA LEU A 2 40.21 44.34 3.06
C LEU A 2 40.05 42.82 3.11
N TRP A 3 38.91 42.32 3.61
CA TRP A 3 38.51 40.92 3.41
C TRP A 3 36.99 40.69 3.61
N ILE A 4 36.18 41.66 3.19
CA ILE A 4 34.73 41.48 3.07
C ILE A 4 34.32 42.27 1.84
N LEU A 5 34.30 41.64 0.65
CA LEU A 5 33.61 42.16 -0.55
C LEU A 5 33.69 41.23 -1.78
N ARG A 6 33.93 39.92 -1.60
CA ARG A 6 33.88 38.95 -2.73
C ARG A 6 32.89 37.79 -2.57
N PHE A 7 32.04 37.84 -1.56
CA PHE A 7 31.02 36.79 -1.34
C PHE A 7 29.58 37.18 -1.72
N SER A 8 29.28 38.41 -2.18
CA SER A 8 27.90 38.82 -2.47
C SER A 8 27.45 38.67 -3.93
N GLY A 9 28.35 38.39 -4.88
CA GLY A 9 27.96 38.28 -6.30
C GLY A 9 27.27 36.96 -6.66
N PHE A 10 27.67 35.85 -6.03
CA PHE A 10 27.13 34.52 -6.38
C PHE A 10 25.75 34.25 -5.77
N PHE A 11 25.49 34.75 -4.56
CA PHE A 11 24.16 34.59 -3.94
C PHE A 11 23.09 35.45 -4.62
N SER A 12 23.45 36.62 -5.15
CA SER A 12 22.50 37.49 -5.85
C SER A 12 22.07 36.92 -7.21
N ALA A 13 22.96 36.23 -7.93
CA ALA A 13 22.62 35.62 -9.21
C ALA A 13 21.72 34.37 -9.05
N ALA A 14 21.94 33.57 -8.00
CA ALA A 14 21.13 32.39 -7.72
C ALA A 14 19.69 32.74 -7.32
N VAL A 15 19.49 33.80 -6.53
CA VAL A 15 18.15 34.25 -6.11
C VAL A 15 17.39 34.90 -7.28
N VAL A 16 18.08 35.60 -8.19
CA VAL A 16 17.44 36.20 -9.38
C VAL A 16 17.01 35.14 -10.40
N MET A 17 17.73 34.02 -10.54
CA MET A 17 17.31 32.89 -11.39
C MET A 17 16.06 32.16 -10.85
N ILE A 18 15.84 32.18 -9.53
CA ILE A 18 14.65 31.59 -8.90
C ILE A 18 13.41 32.48 -9.14
N ILE A 19 13.58 33.81 -9.19
CA ILE A 19 12.47 34.76 -9.37
C ILE A 19 12.04 34.92 -10.84
N LEU A 20 12.96 34.71 -11.80
CA LEU A 20 12.68 34.89 -13.23
C LEU A 20 12.29 33.60 -13.98
N SER A 21 12.19 32.46 -13.28
CA SER A 21 11.81 31.16 -13.86
C SER A 21 10.47 30.68 -13.29
N PRO A 22 9.31 31.12 -13.81
CA PRO A 22 7.99 30.70 -13.30
C PRO A 22 7.65 29.22 -13.58
N SER A 23 8.59 28.43 -14.08
CA SER A 23 8.38 27.03 -14.49
C SER A 23 8.70 25.99 -13.40
N ILE A 24 9.03 26.38 -12.16
CA ILE A 24 9.41 25.42 -11.08
C ILE A 24 8.35 25.30 -9.96
N GLN A 25 7.23 26.02 -10.04
CA GLN A 25 6.15 25.90 -9.04
C GLN A 25 4.77 25.71 -9.68
N SER A 26 4.59 24.54 -10.31
CA SER A 26 3.29 23.88 -10.41
C SER A 26 3.50 22.44 -10.87
N PHE A 27 3.86 21.56 -9.95
CA PHE A 27 3.62 20.14 -10.20
C PHE A 27 2.12 19.89 -9.94
N PRO A 28 1.32 19.50 -10.95
CA PRO A 28 0.07 18.82 -10.65
C PRO A 28 0.39 17.55 -9.83
N PRO A 29 -0.56 17.03 -9.03
CA PRO A 29 -0.33 15.80 -8.28
C PRO A 29 0.15 14.72 -9.25
N ALA A 30 1.21 14.04 -8.84
CA ALA A 30 1.97 13.05 -9.60
C ALA A 30 1.13 12.31 -10.65
N GLU A 31 1.33 12.68 -11.92
CA GLU A 31 1.34 11.70 -12.99
C GLU A 31 2.42 10.69 -12.60
N ALA A 32 2.00 9.59 -11.97
CA ALA A 32 2.82 8.41 -11.80
C ALA A 32 3.55 8.15 -13.12
N ILE A 33 4.86 8.00 -13.03
CA ILE A 33 5.78 7.89 -14.16
C ILE A 33 5.15 7.01 -15.25
N ARG A 34 4.64 7.70 -16.27
CA ARG A 34 4.27 7.12 -17.54
C ARG A 34 5.58 6.64 -18.14
N SER A 35 5.85 5.33 -18.08
CA SER A 35 6.79 4.68 -18.99
C SER A 35 6.17 4.73 -20.40
N SER A 36 6.12 5.92 -21.00
CA SER A 36 5.83 6.05 -22.42
C SER A 36 7.11 5.76 -23.20
N ASN A 37 7.07 4.66 -23.94
CA ASN A 37 7.97 4.33 -25.06
C ASN A 37 9.43 4.00 -24.73
N LEU A 38 9.64 2.81 -24.16
CA LEU A 38 10.82 2.00 -24.50
C LEU A 38 10.44 0.62 -25.05
N ASP A 39 9.29 0.51 -25.72
CA ASP A 39 8.95 -0.62 -26.58
C ASP A 39 9.31 -0.27 -28.02
N GLY A 40 10.52 -0.63 -28.43
CA GLY A 40 10.98 -0.42 -29.80
C GLY A 40 12.19 -1.25 -30.21
N HIS A 41 13.19 -1.45 -29.33
CA HIS A 41 14.46 -2.05 -29.77
C HIS A 41 15.13 -3.07 -28.82
N LEU A 42 14.42 -3.60 -27.82
CA LEU A 42 14.88 -4.79 -27.09
C LEU A 42 13.86 -5.92 -27.25
N ARG A 43 13.79 -6.48 -28.47
CA ARG A 43 13.28 -7.84 -28.67
C ARG A 43 14.24 -8.81 -27.97
N PHE A 44 14.04 -9.05 -26.68
CA PHE A 44 14.46 -10.31 -26.10
C PHE A 44 13.64 -11.41 -26.79
N PRO A 45 14.27 -12.41 -27.42
CA PRO A 45 13.51 -13.50 -28.01
C PRO A 45 12.75 -14.20 -26.87
N VAL A 46 11.43 -14.23 -27.00
CA VAL A 46 10.56 -15.14 -26.23
C VAL A 46 10.99 -16.56 -26.63
N LEU A 47 11.97 -17.08 -25.91
CA LEU A 47 12.28 -18.49 -25.89
C LEU A 47 11.30 -19.12 -24.89
N LEU A 48 10.38 -19.93 -25.41
CA LEU A 48 9.48 -20.79 -24.63
C LEU A 48 10.26 -21.41 -23.45
N SER A 49 9.97 -20.91 -22.25
CA SER A 49 10.58 -21.37 -21.00
C SER A 49 9.46 -21.93 -20.11
N PRO A 50 9.69 -23.07 -19.42
CA PRO A 50 8.67 -23.75 -18.61
C PRO A 50 8.26 -22.91 -17.38
N PRO A 51 7.13 -23.22 -16.70
CA PRO A 51 6.42 -22.32 -15.79
C PRO A 51 7.08 -22.05 -14.42
N ASP A 52 8.39 -22.27 -14.27
CA ASP A 52 9.06 -22.30 -12.95
C ASP A 52 10.03 -21.14 -12.66
N TYR A 53 10.08 -20.09 -13.49
CA TYR A 53 10.95 -18.94 -13.22
C TYR A 53 10.15 -17.74 -12.74
N LEU A 54 9.80 -17.73 -11.46
CA LEU A 54 9.77 -16.44 -10.76
C LEU A 54 11.14 -15.78 -11.00
N PRO A 55 11.22 -14.54 -11.50
CA PRO A 55 12.51 -13.84 -11.58
C PRO A 55 13.15 -13.94 -10.20
N GLN A 56 14.47 -14.18 -10.16
CA GLN A 56 15.25 -14.49 -8.97
C GLN A 56 15.31 -13.28 -8.01
N LEU A 57 14.15 -12.92 -7.46
CA LEU A 57 13.91 -11.82 -6.56
C LEU A 57 14.37 -12.30 -5.19
N SER A 58 15.59 -11.92 -4.85
CA SER A 58 16.16 -12.14 -3.53
C SER A 58 16.13 -10.83 -2.75
N PHE A 59 15.57 -10.87 -1.56
CA PHE A 59 15.57 -9.74 -0.64
C PHE A 59 16.56 -9.99 0.49
N ARG A 60 17.18 -8.91 0.99
CA ARG A 60 18.04 -9.00 2.16
C ARG A 60 17.18 -9.41 3.36
N ARG A 61 17.54 -10.52 3.98
CA ARG A 61 16.95 -10.99 5.23
C ARG A 61 16.99 -9.89 6.30
N SER A 62 15.86 -9.65 6.95
CA SER A 62 15.71 -8.66 8.00
C SER A 62 16.41 -9.09 9.28
N THR A 63 16.80 -8.11 10.09
CA THR A 63 17.11 -8.34 11.50
C THR A 63 15.84 -8.65 12.28
N ALA A 64 16.00 -9.11 13.52
CA ALA A 64 14.89 -9.24 14.46
C ALA A 64 14.33 -7.86 14.82
N PHE A 65 13.02 -7.72 14.81
CA PHE A 65 12.30 -6.57 15.36
C PHE A 65 11.79 -6.98 16.74
N ARG A 66 11.98 -6.13 17.74
CA ARG A 66 11.67 -6.42 19.15
C ARG A 66 10.72 -5.39 19.70
N ASN A 67 9.78 -5.84 20.52
CA ASN A 67 8.94 -4.97 21.32
C ASN A 67 9.78 -4.10 22.26
N ALA A 68 9.35 -2.86 22.46
CA ALA A 68 9.80 -2.03 23.57
C ALA A 68 9.31 -2.60 24.93
N ASP A 69 9.96 -2.19 26.02
CA ASP A 69 9.63 -2.64 27.39
C ASP A 69 8.19 -2.29 27.81
N GLU A 70 7.62 -1.26 27.19
CA GLU A 70 6.28 -0.73 27.46
C GLU A 70 5.17 -1.53 26.77
N CYS A 71 5.53 -2.45 25.88
CA CYS A 71 4.57 -3.28 25.16
C CYS A 71 3.84 -4.20 26.14
N ARG A 72 2.51 -4.03 26.21
CA ARG A 72 1.64 -4.86 27.04
C ARG A 72 1.63 -6.29 26.53
N PHE A 73 2.44 -7.16 27.14
CA PHE A 73 2.23 -8.59 27.03
C PHE A 73 1.17 -9.01 28.05
N SER A 74 0.03 -9.53 27.56
CA SER A 74 -0.71 -10.49 28.37
C SER A 74 0.21 -11.69 28.55
N ASP A 75 0.69 -11.87 29.78
CA ASP A 75 1.64 -12.89 30.23
C ASP A 75 1.05 -14.32 30.19
N ARG A 76 0.49 -14.70 29.05
CA ARG A 76 0.14 -16.08 28.73
C ARG A 76 1.25 -16.62 27.85
N GLN A 77 2.29 -17.09 28.53
CA GLN A 77 3.19 -18.10 28.02
C GLN A 77 2.40 -19.29 27.48
N THR A 78 2.00 -19.21 26.22
CA THR A 78 1.97 -20.39 25.36
C THR A 78 3.16 -20.25 24.42
N ARG A 79 4.24 -20.96 24.72
CA ARG A 79 5.32 -21.33 23.79
C ARG A 79 4.76 -22.23 22.67
N GLY A 80 3.69 -21.79 22.03
CA GLY A 80 2.96 -22.44 20.97
C GLY A 80 2.51 -21.35 20.01
N LYS A 81 2.65 -21.62 18.72
CA LYS A 81 2.17 -20.85 17.56
C LYS A 81 1.24 -19.69 17.96
N THR A 82 1.70 -18.44 17.82
CA THR A 82 0.83 -17.27 18.00
C THR A 82 -0.34 -17.42 17.04
N ASP A 83 -1.51 -17.62 17.63
CA ASP A 83 -2.76 -17.83 16.91
C ASP A 83 -3.14 -16.52 16.23
N VAL A 84 -3.65 -16.60 15.00
CA VAL A 84 -4.27 -15.46 14.31
C VAL A 84 -5.33 -14.82 15.20
N CYS A 85 -6.01 -15.61 16.03
CA CYS A 85 -7.12 -15.15 16.85
C CYS A 85 -6.73 -14.44 18.16
N ASP A 86 -5.45 -14.11 18.38
CA ASP A 86 -5.04 -13.37 19.57
C ASP A 86 -5.56 -11.91 19.52
N PRO A 87 -6.41 -11.49 20.48
CA PRO A 87 -7.03 -10.17 20.46
C PRO A 87 -6.05 -9.01 20.72
N SER A 88 -4.82 -9.31 21.15
CA SER A 88 -3.77 -8.30 21.36
C SER A 88 -3.02 -7.93 20.06
N LEU A 89 -3.30 -8.63 18.95
CA LEU A 89 -2.62 -8.39 17.68
C LEU A 89 -3.17 -7.17 16.93
N VAL A 90 -2.26 -6.45 16.29
CA VAL A 90 -2.58 -5.46 15.27
C VAL A 90 -2.60 -6.15 13.92
N HIS A 91 -3.79 -6.33 13.36
CA HIS A 91 -3.99 -7.03 12.10
C HIS A 91 -3.82 -6.08 10.91
N ILE A 92 -2.92 -6.45 9.99
CA ILE A 92 -2.64 -5.70 8.76
C ILE A 92 -2.86 -6.60 7.56
N ALA A 93 -3.69 -6.18 6.62
CA ALA A 93 -3.87 -6.85 5.33
C ALA A 93 -3.18 -6.09 4.21
N ILE A 94 -2.51 -6.83 3.33
CA ILE A 94 -1.81 -6.29 2.16
C ILE A 94 -1.88 -7.30 1.02
N THR A 95 -2.05 -6.83 -0.21
CA THR A 95 -1.94 -7.68 -1.41
C THR A 95 -0.50 -7.97 -1.73
N LEU A 96 -0.22 -9.15 -2.27
CA LEU A 96 1.13 -9.58 -2.60
C LEU A 96 1.15 -10.26 -3.97
N ASP A 97 1.86 -9.66 -4.89
CA ASP A 97 2.13 -10.17 -6.24
C ASP A 97 3.58 -9.85 -6.64
N VAL A 98 4.04 -10.42 -7.76
CA VAL A 98 5.42 -10.28 -8.22
C VAL A 98 5.74 -8.86 -8.70
N GLU A 99 4.76 -8.16 -9.29
CA GLU A 99 4.93 -6.83 -9.87
C GLU A 99 5.17 -5.79 -8.76
N TYR A 100 4.43 -5.87 -7.66
CA TYR A 100 4.50 -4.96 -6.52
C TYR A 100 5.29 -5.52 -5.33
N LEU A 101 6.00 -6.63 -5.52
CA LEU A 101 6.72 -7.32 -4.43
C LEU A 101 7.72 -6.41 -3.72
N ARG A 102 8.45 -5.58 -4.49
CA ARG A 102 9.43 -4.64 -3.91
C ARG A 102 8.79 -3.63 -2.99
N GLY A 103 7.63 -3.10 -3.38
CA GLY A 103 6.84 -2.19 -2.55
C GLY A 103 6.33 -2.89 -1.30
N SER A 104 5.76 -4.09 -1.46
CA SER A 104 5.24 -4.89 -0.34
C SER A 104 6.31 -5.18 0.73
N ILE A 105 7.52 -5.56 0.31
CA ILE A 105 8.64 -5.78 1.22
C ILE A 105 9.08 -4.48 1.92
N ALA A 106 9.08 -3.34 1.20
CA ALA A 106 9.39 -2.04 1.79
C ALA A 106 8.32 -1.60 2.81
N ALA A 107 7.03 -1.79 2.50
CA ALA A 107 5.91 -1.50 3.37
C ALA A 107 6.00 -2.32 4.67
N VAL A 108 6.14 -3.65 4.57
CA VAL A 108 6.31 -4.53 5.74
C VAL A 108 7.49 -4.11 6.60
N HIS A 109 8.64 -3.83 5.99
CA HIS A 109 9.82 -3.36 6.73
C HIS A 109 9.55 -2.03 7.43
N SER A 110 8.96 -1.05 6.74
CA SER A 110 8.68 0.27 7.31
C SER A 110 7.72 0.21 8.50
N ILE A 111 6.71 -0.68 8.45
CA ILE A 111 5.79 -0.91 9.57
C ILE A 111 6.56 -1.48 10.77
N LEU A 112 7.32 -2.55 10.58
CA LEU A 112 8.06 -3.20 11.66
C LEU A 112 9.13 -2.29 12.26
N LEU A 113 9.75 -1.43 11.45
CA LEU A 113 10.79 -0.50 11.88
C LEU A 113 10.25 0.65 12.73
N ASN A 114 9.04 1.13 12.43
CA ASN A 114 8.44 2.30 13.08
C ASN A 114 7.39 1.95 14.15
N SER A 115 7.08 0.67 14.35
CA SER A 115 6.16 0.22 15.41
C SER A 115 6.89 0.14 16.76
N LEU A 116 6.23 0.55 17.84
CA LEU A 116 6.73 0.37 19.20
C LEU A 116 6.75 -1.12 19.60
N CYS A 117 5.73 -1.86 19.14
CA CYS A 117 5.51 -3.27 19.44
C CYS A 117 5.42 -4.15 18.18
N PRO A 118 6.51 -4.27 17.38
CA PRO A 118 6.48 -4.99 16.09
C PRO A 118 6.18 -6.49 16.22
N GLU A 119 6.43 -7.12 17.37
CA GLU A 119 6.09 -8.52 17.61
C GLU A 119 4.58 -8.72 17.82
N ASN A 120 3.80 -7.65 18.00
CA ASN A 120 2.34 -7.69 18.10
C ASN A 120 1.63 -7.44 16.76
N VAL A 121 2.38 -7.20 15.68
CA VAL A 121 1.81 -7.00 14.34
C VAL A 121 1.64 -8.35 13.64
N PHE A 122 0.45 -8.58 13.08
CA PHE A 122 0.12 -9.78 12.31
C PHE A 122 -0.26 -9.41 10.88
N PHE A 123 0.43 -10.00 9.89
CA PHE A 123 0.18 -9.73 8.48
C PHE A 123 -0.73 -10.78 7.82
N HIS A 124 -1.72 -10.32 7.09
CA HIS A 124 -2.56 -11.11 6.19
C HIS A 124 -2.18 -10.76 4.75
N PHE A 125 -1.48 -11.67 4.08
CA PHE A 125 -1.10 -11.48 2.68
C PHE A 125 -2.17 -12.07 1.77
N LEU A 126 -2.77 -11.24 0.92
CA LEU A 126 -3.72 -11.69 -0.10
C LEU A 126 -2.95 -11.93 -1.41
N VAL A 127 -3.04 -13.13 -1.98
CA VAL A 127 -2.31 -13.51 -3.20
C VAL A 127 -3.26 -14.07 -4.24
N SER A 128 -2.96 -13.84 -5.52
CA SER A 128 -3.59 -14.56 -6.65
C SER A 128 -2.69 -15.67 -7.22
N GLU A 129 -1.44 -15.74 -6.77
CA GLU A 129 -0.42 -16.68 -7.23
C GLU A 129 0.19 -17.45 -6.06
N THR A 130 0.64 -18.67 -6.31
CA THR A 130 1.30 -19.50 -5.30
C THR A 130 2.80 -19.16 -5.21
N ASN A 131 3.46 -19.62 -4.14
CA ASN A 131 4.92 -19.55 -3.90
C ASN A 131 5.50 -18.27 -3.25
N LEU A 132 4.71 -17.20 -3.05
CA LEU A 132 5.22 -15.97 -2.41
C LEU A 132 5.46 -16.10 -0.90
N GLU A 133 4.84 -17.08 -0.23
CA GLU A 133 5.06 -17.33 1.20
C GLU A 133 6.54 -17.60 1.54
N SER A 134 7.20 -18.43 0.75
CA SER A 134 8.60 -18.81 0.97
C SER A 134 9.54 -17.60 0.94
N LEU A 135 9.25 -16.66 0.03
CA LEU A 135 10.00 -15.42 -0.13
C LEU A 135 9.80 -14.49 1.05
N VAL A 136 8.55 -14.29 1.50
CA VAL A 136 8.27 -13.49 2.72
C VAL A 136 8.94 -14.13 3.93
N ARG A 137 8.86 -15.45 4.11
CA ARG A 137 9.47 -16.16 5.23
C ARG A 137 11.00 -16.06 5.23
N SER A 138 11.64 -16.12 4.05
CA SER A 138 13.10 -15.96 3.93
C SER A 138 13.55 -14.52 4.22
N THR A 139 12.72 -13.54 3.86
CA THR A 139 12.99 -12.12 4.07
C THR A 139 12.75 -11.70 5.51
N PHE A 140 11.63 -12.13 6.12
CA PHE A 140 11.24 -11.80 7.49
C PHE A 140 10.96 -13.07 8.32
N PRO A 141 12.00 -13.74 8.84
CA PRO A 141 11.85 -15.04 9.52
C PRO A 141 10.98 -15.04 10.77
N GLN A 142 10.93 -13.90 11.47
CA GLN A 142 10.17 -13.74 12.72
C GLN A 142 8.79 -13.13 12.50
N LEU A 143 8.43 -12.82 11.24
CA LEU A 143 7.14 -12.22 10.93
C LEU A 143 6.00 -13.20 11.23
N LYS A 144 5.02 -12.70 11.98
CA LYS A 144 3.74 -13.37 12.16
C LYS A 144 2.86 -13.03 10.96
N PHE A 145 2.57 -14.02 10.14
CA PHE A 145 1.72 -13.82 8.99
C PHE A 145 0.99 -15.09 8.56
N LYS A 146 -0.08 -14.88 7.78
CA LYS A 146 -0.77 -15.92 7.03
C LYS A 146 -1.04 -15.43 5.61
N VAL A 147 -1.01 -16.36 4.66
CA VAL A 147 -1.31 -16.11 3.24
C VAL A 147 -2.71 -16.63 2.93
N TYR A 148 -3.48 -15.83 2.19
CA TYR A 148 -4.85 -16.11 1.77
C TYR A 148 -4.91 -16.03 0.25
N TYR A 149 -5.41 -17.09 -0.38
CA TYR A 149 -5.61 -17.12 -1.81
C TYR A 149 -6.92 -16.39 -2.16
N PHE A 150 -6.85 -15.44 -3.06
CA PHE A 150 -7.99 -14.76 -3.65
C PHE A 150 -8.23 -15.29 -5.06
N ASP A 151 -9.39 -15.91 -5.27
CA ASP A 151 -9.77 -16.44 -6.59
C ASP A 151 -10.14 -15.27 -7.52
N PRO A 152 -9.35 -15.02 -8.58
CA PRO A 152 -9.59 -13.92 -9.50
C PRO A 152 -10.91 -14.04 -10.28
N GLU A 153 -11.47 -15.25 -10.43
CA GLU A 153 -12.70 -15.46 -11.19
C GLU A 153 -13.92 -14.81 -10.53
N ILE A 154 -13.88 -14.60 -9.20
CA ILE A 154 -14.96 -13.96 -8.43
C ILE A 154 -15.27 -12.56 -8.98
N VAL A 155 -14.23 -11.82 -9.38
CA VAL A 155 -14.36 -10.42 -9.81
C VAL A 155 -14.12 -10.22 -11.30
N ARG A 156 -13.53 -11.18 -12.01
CA ARG A 156 -13.14 -10.99 -13.42
C ARG A 156 -14.30 -10.55 -14.32
N SER A 157 -15.51 -11.07 -14.06
CA SER A 157 -16.72 -10.69 -14.82
C SER A 157 -17.30 -9.33 -14.41
N LEU A 158 -16.92 -8.81 -13.25
CA LEU A 158 -17.39 -7.52 -12.70
C LEU A 158 -16.48 -6.37 -13.12
N ILE A 159 -15.24 -6.67 -13.51
CA ILE A 159 -14.26 -5.69 -13.96
C ILE A 159 -14.58 -5.29 -15.40
N SER A 160 -15.11 -4.09 -15.56
CA SER A 160 -15.23 -3.46 -16.88
C SER A 160 -13.86 -2.98 -17.37
N THR A 161 -13.66 -3.00 -18.69
CA THR A 161 -12.42 -2.47 -19.28
C THR A 161 -12.21 -1.03 -18.87
N SER A 162 -11.01 -0.74 -18.35
CA SER A 162 -10.65 0.56 -17.82
C SER A 162 -9.67 1.25 -18.76
N VAL A 163 -9.68 2.59 -18.75
CA VAL A 163 -8.63 3.38 -19.41
C VAL A 163 -7.25 3.08 -18.79
N ARG A 164 -7.21 2.54 -17.56
CA ARG A 164 -6.00 2.10 -16.87
C ARG A 164 -6.01 0.59 -16.71
N GLN A 165 -5.18 -0.11 -17.49
CA GLN A 165 -5.03 -1.57 -17.41
C GLN A 165 -4.63 -2.05 -16.00
N ALA A 166 -3.92 -1.23 -15.22
CA ALA A 166 -3.59 -1.52 -13.83
C ALA A 166 -4.83 -1.72 -12.94
N LEU A 167 -5.98 -1.09 -13.26
CA LEU A 167 -7.24 -1.26 -12.52
C LEU A 167 -7.99 -2.54 -12.89
N GLU A 168 -7.51 -3.27 -13.90
CA GLU A 168 -8.12 -4.52 -14.36
C GLU A 168 -7.56 -5.75 -13.62
N GLN A 169 -6.53 -5.57 -12.78
CA GLN A 169 -5.97 -6.65 -11.98
C GLN A 169 -6.95 -7.09 -10.89
N PRO A 170 -7.42 -8.36 -10.89
CA PRO A 170 -8.39 -8.86 -9.91
C PRO A 170 -7.97 -8.67 -8.45
N LEU A 171 -6.67 -8.80 -8.16
CA LEU A 171 -6.14 -8.70 -6.80
C LEU A 171 -6.41 -7.34 -6.15
N ASN A 172 -6.55 -6.26 -6.92
CA ASN A 172 -6.93 -4.92 -6.43
C ASN A 172 -8.31 -4.86 -5.77
N TYR A 173 -9.16 -5.85 -6.02
CA TYR A 173 -10.51 -5.95 -5.48
C TYR A 173 -10.58 -6.88 -4.25
N ALA A 174 -9.50 -7.60 -3.92
CA ALA A 174 -9.47 -8.54 -2.79
C ALA A 174 -9.79 -7.84 -1.45
N ARG A 175 -9.48 -6.55 -1.32
CA ARG A 175 -9.83 -5.71 -0.15
C ARG A 175 -11.33 -5.69 0.18
N ASN A 176 -12.18 -5.83 -0.83
CA ASN A 176 -13.63 -5.84 -0.65
C ASN A 176 -14.14 -7.17 -0.05
N TYR A 177 -13.30 -8.22 -0.08
CA TYR A 177 -13.63 -9.56 0.38
C TYR A 177 -12.91 -9.94 1.68
N LEU A 178 -12.31 -8.98 2.38
CA LEU A 178 -11.57 -9.24 3.63
C LEU A 178 -12.42 -9.97 4.67
N ALA A 179 -13.71 -9.63 4.79
CA ALA A 179 -14.61 -10.28 5.74
C ALA A 179 -14.81 -11.77 5.46
N ASP A 180 -14.75 -12.18 4.19
CA ASP A 180 -14.92 -13.57 3.75
C ASP A 180 -13.59 -14.35 3.74
N LEU A 181 -12.48 -13.64 3.51
CA LEU A 181 -11.14 -14.22 3.40
C LEU A 181 -10.50 -14.49 4.77
N LEU A 182 -10.68 -13.58 5.72
CA LEU A 182 -10.04 -13.66 7.04
C LEU A 182 -10.78 -14.59 7.99
N GLU A 183 -10.09 -15.07 9.02
CA GLU A 183 -10.69 -15.88 10.07
C GLU A 183 -11.81 -15.13 10.78
N THR A 184 -12.89 -15.83 11.10
CA THR A 184 -14.07 -15.25 11.75
C THR A 184 -13.79 -14.63 13.12
N CYS A 185 -12.65 -14.97 13.75
CA CYS A 185 -12.18 -14.36 14.99
C CYS A 185 -11.54 -12.98 14.79
N VAL A 186 -11.05 -12.65 13.58
CA VAL A 186 -10.47 -11.34 13.25
C VAL A 186 -11.61 -10.34 13.11
N LYS A 187 -11.74 -9.43 14.08
CA LYS A 187 -12.83 -8.44 14.12
C LYS A 187 -12.46 -7.07 13.56
N ARG A 188 -11.18 -6.81 13.35
CA ARG A 188 -10.65 -5.54 12.88
C ARG A 188 -9.39 -5.82 12.06
N VAL A 189 -9.18 -5.04 11.00
CA VAL A 189 -7.98 -5.13 10.15
C VAL A 189 -7.70 -3.76 9.55
N ILE A 190 -6.42 -3.40 9.40
CA ILE A 190 -5.97 -2.26 8.61
C ILE A 190 -5.57 -2.79 7.25
N TYR A 191 -6.22 -2.32 6.18
CA TYR A 191 -5.77 -2.61 4.82
C TYR A 191 -4.77 -1.55 4.35
N LEU A 192 -3.64 -1.98 3.79
CA LEU A 192 -2.58 -1.12 3.27
C LEU A 192 -2.25 -1.56 1.83
N ASP A 193 -2.07 -0.59 0.93
CA ASP A 193 -1.57 -0.85 -0.42
C ASP A 193 -0.07 -1.16 -0.39
N SER A 194 0.45 -1.76 -1.47
CA SER A 194 1.85 -2.18 -1.56
C SER A 194 2.84 -1.04 -1.85
N ASP A 195 2.38 0.16 -2.17
CA ASP A 195 3.18 1.29 -2.65
C ASP A 195 3.36 2.42 -1.61
N LEU A 196 3.32 2.07 -0.32
CA LEU A 196 3.46 3.02 0.78
C LEU A 196 4.68 2.75 1.68
N VAL A 197 5.03 3.77 2.45
CA VAL A 197 6.01 3.71 3.53
C VAL A 197 5.35 4.25 4.79
N VAL A 198 5.31 3.44 5.85
CA VAL A 198 4.80 3.83 7.16
C VAL A 198 5.94 4.45 7.97
N VAL A 199 5.72 5.65 8.50
CA VAL A 199 6.75 6.48 9.17
C VAL A 199 6.46 6.74 10.64
N ASP A 200 5.36 6.19 11.17
CA ASP A 200 4.95 6.32 12.57
C ASP A 200 4.32 5.00 13.05
N ASP A 201 4.08 4.88 14.35
CA ASP A 201 3.55 3.69 14.97
C ASP A 201 2.14 3.35 14.44
N ILE A 202 2.02 2.17 13.84
CA ILE A 202 0.76 1.67 13.26
C ILE A 202 -0.31 1.42 14.33
N GLU A 203 0.09 1.22 15.60
CA GLU A 203 -0.85 1.07 16.71
C GLU A 203 -1.74 2.31 16.87
N LYS A 204 -1.24 3.51 16.52
CA LYS A 204 -2.03 4.75 16.54
C LYS A 204 -3.21 4.67 15.57
N LEU A 205 -2.97 4.16 14.35
CA LEU A 205 -4.03 3.95 13.37
C LEU A 205 -5.00 2.86 13.85
N TRP A 206 -4.47 1.77 14.40
CA TRP A 206 -5.27 0.68 14.96
C TRP A 206 -6.21 1.14 16.08
N ALA A 207 -5.75 2.04 16.94
CA ALA A 207 -6.51 2.57 18.08
C ALA A 207 -7.55 3.63 17.71
N THR A 208 -7.64 4.03 16.44
CA THR A 208 -8.61 5.04 15.98
C THR A 208 -10.04 4.59 16.28
N ASP A 209 -10.85 5.46 16.90
CA ASP A 209 -12.26 5.17 17.14
C ASP A 209 -13.08 5.37 15.86
N LEU A 210 -13.79 4.32 15.44
CA LEU A 210 -14.69 4.35 14.28
C LEU A 210 -16.14 4.64 14.69
N GLY A 211 -16.44 4.72 15.99
CA GLY A 211 -17.78 4.83 16.51
C GLY A 211 -18.66 3.67 16.04
N SER A 212 -19.79 3.98 15.40
CA SER A 212 -20.70 2.99 14.84
C SER A 212 -20.40 2.61 13.38
N ARG A 213 -19.28 3.06 12.80
CA ARG A 213 -18.94 2.85 11.39
C ARG A 213 -18.09 1.58 11.23
N THR A 214 -18.36 0.84 10.15
CA THR A 214 -17.62 -0.39 9.82
C THR A 214 -16.24 -0.09 9.20
N ILE A 215 -16.13 1.00 8.45
CA ILE A 215 -14.93 1.37 7.68
C ILE A 215 -14.55 2.81 8.00
N GLY A 216 -13.25 3.03 8.25
CA GLY A 216 -12.62 4.34 8.21
C GLY A 216 -11.66 4.42 7.04
N ALA A 217 -11.63 5.55 6.35
CA ALA A 217 -10.69 5.84 5.28
C ALA A 217 -10.22 7.30 5.37
N PRO A 218 -9.00 7.60 4.93
CA PRO A 218 -8.51 8.98 4.90
C PRO A 218 -9.30 9.82 3.91
N GLU A 219 -9.41 11.11 4.20
CA GLU A 219 -9.92 12.09 3.24
C GLU A 219 -8.91 12.30 2.11
N TYR A 220 -9.41 12.51 0.89
CA TYR A 220 -8.57 12.93 -0.22
C TYR A 220 -8.09 14.37 -0.07
N CYS A 221 -6.77 14.55 0.09
CA CYS A 221 -6.15 15.88 0.08
C CYS A 221 -6.17 16.48 -1.33
N HIS A 222 -6.83 17.65 -1.49
CA HIS A 222 -6.81 18.46 -2.71
C HIS A 222 -7.23 17.71 -4.00
N ALA A 223 -8.06 16.67 -3.90
CA ALA A 223 -8.50 15.92 -5.07
C ALA A 223 -9.52 16.72 -5.89
N ASN A 224 -9.29 16.79 -7.20
CA ASN A 224 -10.30 17.26 -8.14
C ASN A 224 -11.09 16.06 -8.67
N PHE A 225 -12.15 15.68 -7.95
CA PHE A 225 -12.99 14.52 -8.29
C PHE A 225 -13.52 14.55 -9.71
N THR A 226 -13.74 15.73 -10.30
CA THR A 226 -14.17 15.88 -11.70
C THR A 226 -13.25 15.14 -12.68
N LYS A 227 -11.96 15.01 -12.34
CA LYS A 227 -10.97 14.29 -13.15
C LYS A 227 -10.86 12.79 -12.83
N TYR A 228 -11.40 12.35 -11.69
CA TYR A 228 -11.36 10.95 -11.27
C TYR A 228 -12.48 10.13 -11.91
N PHE A 229 -13.64 10.74 -12.14
CA PHE A 229 -14.80 10.04 -12.69
C PHE A 229 -15.14 10.47 -14.11
N THR A 230 -15.75 9.55 -14.86
CA THR A 230 -16.19 9.79 -16.23
C THR A 230 -17.39 10.75 -16.28
N SER A 231 -17.66 11.33 -17.44
CA SER A 231 -18.89 12.13 -17.64
C SER A 231 -20.17 11.35 -17.34
N GLY A 232 -20.17 10.04 -17.63
CA GLY A 232 -21.29 9.14 -17.33
C GLY A 232 -21.57 9.00 -15.83
N PHE A 233 -20.53 9.00 -15.00
CA PHE A 233 -20.68 9.00 -13.54
C PHE A 233 -21.38 10.29 -13.06
N TRP A 234 -20.93 11.44 -13.57
CA TRP A 234 -21.48 12.74 -13.18
C TRP A 234 -22.88 13.00 -13.72
N SER A 235 -23.26 12.38 -14.84
CA SER A 235 -24.61 12.52 -15.39
C SER A 235 -25.67 11.68 -14.67
N ASP A 236 -25.26 10.68 -13.87
CA ASP A 236 -26.17 9.85 -13.09
C ASP A 236 -26.20 10.29 -11.62
N ARG A 237 -27.38 10.76 -11.16
CA ARG A 237 -27.57 11.21 -9.78
C ARG A 237 -27.44 10.10 -8.73
N ARG A 238 -27.62 8.83 -9.13
CA ARG A 238 -27.43 7.69 -8.22
C ARG A 238 -25.99 7.55 -7.76
N PHE A 239 -25.04 7.93 -8.61
CA PHE A 239 -23.61 7.86 -8.31
C PHE A 239 -23.08 9.19 -7.77
N SER A 240 -23.42 10.31 -8.41
CA SER A 240 -22.91 11.64 -8.06
C SER A 240 -23.53 12.25 -6.80
N GLY A 241 -24.76 11.87 -6.43
CA GLY A 241 -25.48 12.42 -5.27
C GLY A 241 -24.79 12.16 -3.92
N ASN A 242 -23.96 11.11 -3.84
CA ASN A 242 -23.21 10.76 -2.64
C ASN A 242 -21.91 11.59 -2.47
N ILE A 243 -21.46 12.28 -3.54
CA ILE A 243 -20.26 13.13 -3.51
C ILE A 243 -20.61 14.58 -3.17
N SER A 244 -21.85 15.03 -3.44
CA SER A 244 -22.31 16.37 -3.11
C SER A 244 -22.64 16.52 -1.62
N GLY A 245 -21.60 16.64 -0.78
CA GLY A 245 -21.74 16.95 0.65
C GLY A 245 -20.85 16.13 1.57
N ALA A 246 -20.23 15.05 1.07
CA ALA A 246 -19.17 14.35 1.76
C ALA A 246 -17.82 14.86 1.21
N GLU A 247 -16.92 15.30 2.08
CA GLU A 247 -15.48 15.18 1.84
C GLU A 247 -15.25 13.72 1.43
N ALA A 248 -15.08 13.47 0.13
CA ALA A 248 -15.56 12.22 -0.45
C ALA A 248 -14.75 11.01 0.04
N LEU A 249 -15.38 10.17 0.87
CA LEU A 249 -14.93 8.80 1.10
C LEU A 249 -15.49 7.93 -0.01
N LEU A 250 -14.62 7.36 -0.84
CA LEU A 250 -15.03 6.36 -1.82
C LEU A 250 -15.21 5.00 -1.12
N LEU A 251 -16.44 4.68 -0.75
CA LEU A 251 -16.84 3.34 -0.33
C LEU A 251 -17.28 2.57 -1.58
N SER A 252 -16.47 1.62 -2.06
CA SER A 252 -16.96 0.60 -2.98
C SER A 252 -17.66 -0.50 -2.17
N THR A 253 -18.88 -0.23 -1.73
CA THR A 253 -19.82 -1.29 -1.35
C THR A 253 -20.70 -1.55 -2.57
N LEU A 254 -20.43 -2.65 -3.27
CA LEU A 254 -21.42 -3.24 -4.19
C LEU A 254 -22.40 -4.02 -3.30
N GLU A 255 -23.62 -3.48 -3.14
CA GLU A 255 -24.80 -4.31 -2.83
C GLU A 255 -25.26 -5.04 -4.10
#